data_AF-A0A1I2G0T8-F1
#
_entry.id   AF-A0A1I2G0T8-F1
#
_cell.length_a   1.000
_cell.length_b   1.000
_cell.length_c   1.000
_cell.angle_alpha   90.00
_cell.angle_beta   90.00
_cell.angle_gamma   90.00
#
_symmetry.space_group_name_H-M   'P 1'
#
loop_
_entity.id
_entity.type
_entity.pdbx_description
1 polymer ?
#
loop_
_entity_poly.entity_id
_entity_poly.type
_entity_poly.pdbx_seq_one_letter_code
_entity_poly.pdbx_strand_id
1 'polypeptide(L)'
;MTNCLGPQAQYPNADSCNRACASFPAGARGDVSGNSYACRRYHTDAAAMDAPTHCVHAGPSGGGACGDNCDGFCAIAVSICPGEHPSVDACLAACAGFPDDEEFDVGDVAGDTLACRLYHLTVAATGEADAATHCPHTVQDSQTCM
;
A
#
# COMPACT_ATOMS: atom_id res chain seq x y z
N MET A 1 5.10 4.87 13.63
CA MET A 1 4.08 5.69 12.94
C MET A 1 3.83 6.94 13.77
N THR A 2 4.50 8.05 13.46
CA THR A 2 4.41 9.29 14.25
C THR A 2 4.02 10.52 13.43
N ASN A 3 4.32 10.53 12.13
CA ASN A 3 4.13 11.72 11.27
C ASN A 3 2.86 11.62 10.40
N CYS A 4 2.46 10.40 10.02
CA CYS A 4 1.30 10.12 9.18
C CYS A 4 0.16 9.57 10.02
N LEU A 5 -0.70 10.47 10.51
CA LEU A 5 -1.81 10.20 11.43
C LEU A 5 -3.10 10.83 10.90
N GLY A 6 -4.25 10.44 11.46
CA GLY A 6 -5.54 11.01 11.06
C GLY A 6 -5.79 10.83 9.57
N PRO A 7 -6.19 11.88 8.82
CA PRO A 7 -6.45 11.79 7.38
C PRO A 7 -5.19 11.60 6.51
N GLN A 8 -4.01 11.44 7.12
CA GLN A 8 -2.78 11.11 6.41
C GLN A 8 -2.27 9.71 6.79
N ALA A 9 -3.00 8.98 7.63
CA ALA A 9 -2.57 7.65 8.06
C ALA A 9 -2.54 6.69 6.86
N GLN A 10 -1.41 5.97 6.74
CA GLN A 10 -1.12 5.07 5.61
C GLN A 10 -1.10 3.59 6.01
N TYR A 11 -1.06 3.30 7.31
CA TYR A 11 -1.10 1.94 7.82
C TYR A 11 -1.97 1.93 9.08
N PRO A 12 -2.81 0.90 9.29
CA PRO A 12 -3.69 0.83 10.45
C PRO A 12 -2.91 0.64 11.77
N ASN A 13 -1.77 -0.05 11.73
CA ASN A 13 -0.92 -0.28 12.90
C ASN A 13 0.54 -0.58 12.49
N ALA A 14 1.42 -0.72 13.49
CA ALA A 14 2.83 -0.98 13.27
C ALA A 14 3.11 -2.33 12.61
N ASP A 15 2.28 -3.35 12.85
CA ASP A 15 2.46 -4.68 12.26
C ASP A 15 2.18 -4.64 10.75
N SER A 16 1.10 -3.98 10.34
CA SER A 16 0.82 -3.68 8.93
C SER A 16 1.98 -2.95 8.26
N CYS A 17 2.44 -1.85 8.87
CA CYS A 17 3.57 -1.09 8.38
C CYS A 17 4.82 -1.97 8.20
N ASN A 18 5.18 -2.77 9.20
CA ASN A 18 6.39 -3.59 9.17
C ASN A 18 6.30 -4.73 8.14
N ARG A 19 5.13 -5.39 8.02
CA ARG A 19 4.92 -6.47 7.05
C ARG A 19 4.91 -5.93 5.61
N ALA A 20 4.26 -4.81 5.36
CA ALA A 20 4.33 -4.13 4.07
C ALA A 20 5.76 -3.67 3.73
N CYS A 21 6.47 -3.08 4.71
CA CYS A 21 7.87 -2.66 4.52
C CYS A 21 8.78 -3.81 4.09
N ALA A 22 8.56 -5.02 4.62
CA ALA A 22 9.35 -6.20 4.30
C ALA A 22 9.12 -6.71 2.86
N SER A 23 8.03 -6.29 2.21
CA SER A 23 7.71 -6.66 0.82
C SER A 23 8.43 -5.80 -0.22
N PHE A 24 9.00 -4.66 0.16
CA PHE A 24 9.69 -3.77 -0.77
C PHE A 24 11.18 -4.10 -0.92
N PRO A 25 11.76 -3.93 -2.12
CA PRO A 25 13.20 -3.89 -2.30
C PRO A 25 13.85 -2.85 -1.37
N ALA A 26 15.06 -3.13 -0.87
CA ALA A 26 15.74 -2.24 0.06
C ALA A 26 15.98 -0.83 -0.53
N GLY A 27 16.33 -0.74 -1.81
CA GLY A 27 16.76 0.50 -2.47
C GLY A 27 18.17 0.94 -2.07
N ALA A 28 18.57 2.12 -2.53
CA ALA A 28 19.83 2.78 -2.18
C ALA A 28 19.61 3.91 -1.17
N ARG A 29 20.63 4.18 -0.36
CA ARG A 29 20.58 5.28 0.61
C ARG A 29 20.40 6.62 -0.13
N GLY A 30 19.36 7.36 0.25
CA GLY A 30 19.06 8.67 -0.34
C GLY A 30 18.12 8.60 -1.54
N ASP A 31 17.59 7.43 -1.88
CA ASP A 31 16.51 7.33 -2.85
C ASP A 31 15.32 8.20 -2.40
N VAL A 32 14.87 9.05 -3.32
CA VAL A 32 13.67 9.90 -3.19
C VAL A 32 12.61 9.51 -4.21
N SER A 33 12.86 8.43 -4.96
CA SER A 33 11.92 7.87 -5.94
C SER A 33 12.15 6.37 -6.11
N GLY A 34 11.20 5.70 -6.77
CA GLY A 34 11.24 4.27 -7.08
C GLY A 34 10.69 3.38 -5.97
N ASN A 35 10.16 2.22 -6.35
CA ASN A 35 9.47 1.31 -5.42
C ASN A 35 10.44 0.60 -4.45
N SER A 36 10.83 1.31 -3.40
CA SER A 36 11.78 0.81 -2.41
C SER A 36 11.44 1.24 -0.98
N TYR A 37 12.00 0.49 -0.03
CA TYR A 37 12.02 0.86 1.38
C TYR A 37 12.80 2.16 1.62
N ALA A 38 13.94 2.36 0.96
CA ALA A 38 14.74 3.56 1.11
C ALA A 38 13.98 4.84 0.72
N CYS A 39 13.23 4.80 -0.39
CA CYS A 39 12.35 5.90 -0.81
C CYS A 39 11.27 6.19 0.24
N ARG A 40 10.55 5.15 0.69
CA ARG A 40 9.49 5.31 1.71
C ARG A 40 10.02 5.85 3.02
N ARG A 41 11.25 5.47 3.40
CA ARG A 41 11.94 6.02 4.57
C ARG A 41 12.21 7.51 4.40
N TYR A 42 12.73 7.94 3.24
CA TYR A 42 12.95 9.36 2.97
C TYR A 42 11.66 10.17 3.15
N HIS A 43 10.55 9.69 2.58
CA HIS A 43 9.27 10.36 2.71
C HIS A 43 8.67 10.30 4.12
N THR A 44 8.93 9.23 4.87
CA THR A 44 8.55 9.16 6.29
C THR A 44 9.26 10.25 7.11
N ASP A 45 10.56 10.46 6.86
CA ASP A 45 11.34 11.51 7.53
C ASP A 45 10.87 12.91 7.08
N ALA A 46 10.62 13.10 5.79
CA ALA A 46 10.13 14.37 5.23
C ALA A 46 8.72 14.74 5.73
N ALA A 47 7.86 13.76 6.02
CA ALA A 47 6.53 13.97 6.59
C ALA A 47 6.54 14.66 7.97
N ALA A 48 7.69 14.69 8.67
CA ALA A 48 7.83 15.49 9.90
C ALA A 48 7.68 17.01 9.63
N MET A 49 7.93 17.44 8.40
CA MET A 49 7.84 18.85 7.97
C MET A 49 6.55 19.14 7.20
N ASP A 50 6.09 18.20 6.37
CA ASP A 50 4.90 18.35 5.53
C ASP A 50 4.21 16.99 5.33
N ALA A 51 3.36 16.61 6.30
CA ALA A 51 2.66 15.34 6.27
C ALA A 51 1.69 15.20 5.08
N PRO A 52 0.86 16.22 4.72
CA PRO A 52 -0.02 16.14 3.56
C PRO A 52 0.69 15.75 2.26
N THR A 53 1.87 16.34 1.98
CA THR A 53 2.61 16.03 0.76
C THR A 53 3.30 14.66 0.84
N HIS A 54 3.89 14.31 1.97
CA HIS A 54 4.83 13.19 2.00
C HIS A 54 4.26 11.85 2.48
N CYS A 55 3.12 11.84 3.16
CA CYS A 55 2.59 10.60 3.72
C CYS A 55 2.19 9.60 2.64
N VAL A 56 1.51 10.02 1.58
CA VAL A 56 1.10 9.11 0.49
C VAL A 56 2.31 8.41 -0.16
N HIS A 57 3.46 9.08 -0.22
CA HIS A 57 4.70 8.52 -0.75
C HIS A 57 5.36 7.52 0.20
N ALA A 58 5.22 7.72 1.50
CA ALA A 58 5.70 6.81 2.54
C ALA A 58 4.79 5.57 2.70
N GLY A 59 3.60 5.63 2.13
CA GLY A 59 2.55 4.64 2.26
C GLY A 59 2.70 3.38 1.41
N PRO A 60 1.70 2.49 1.46
CA PRO A 60 1.71 1.23 0.73
C PRO A 60 1.69 1.44 -0.78
N SER A 61 0.93 2.43 -1.28
CA SER A 61 0.89 2.77 -2.71
C SER A 61 2.21 3.32 -3.23
N GLY A 62 2.91 4.15 -2.44
CA GLY A 62 4.08 4.89 -2.89
C GLY A 62 3.75 6.23 -3.57
N GLY A 63 2.46 6.48 -3.84
CA GLY A 63 1.93 7.77 -4.30
C GLY A 63 2.65 8.36 -5.52
N GLY A 64 3.07 7.51 -6.46
CA GLY A 64 3.82 7.88 -7.67
C GLY A 64 5.29 8.27 -7.46
N ALA A 65 5.69 8.66 -6.23
CA ALA A 65 7.08 8.97 -5.94
C ALA A 65 7.89 7.70 -5.68
N CYS A 66 7.42 6.85 -4.75
CA CYS A 66 8.06 5.58 -4.41
C CYS A 66 7.47 4.41 -5.19
N GLY A 67 7.42 4.57 -6.51
CA GLY A 67 6.74 3.67 -7.44
C GLY A 67 5.33 4.15 -7.77
N ASP A 68 4.78 3.62 -8.86
CA ASP A 68 3.37 3.82 -9.19
C ASP A 68 2.50 3.10 -8.15
N ASN A 69 1.24 3.50 -7.99
CA ASN A 69 0.36 2.94 -6.95
C ASN A 69 0.23 1.40 -7.07
N CYS A 70 0.17 0.90 -8.31
CA CYS A 70 0.17 -0.54 -8.59
C CYS A 70 1.50 -1.24 -8.25
N ASP A 71 2.65 -0.57 -8.37
CA ASP A 71 3.93 -1.16 -7.96
C ASP A 71 3.94 -1.40 -6.44
N GLY A 72 3.47 -0.41 -5.69
CA GLY A 72 3.35 -0.50 -4.23
C GLY A 72 2.37 -1.59 -3.80
N PHE A 73 1.17 -1.55 -4.36
CA PHE A 73 0.12 -2.55 -4.13
C PHE A 73 0.63 -3.96 -4.44
N CYS A 74 1.17 -4.20 -5.64
CA CYS A 74 1.54 -5.55 -6.07
C CYS A 74 2.76 -6.11 -5.36
N ALA A 75 3.71 -5.27 -4.93
CA ALA A 75 4.82 -5.73 -4.09
C ALA A 75 4.31 -6.33 -2.77
N ILE A 76 3.36 -5.67 -2.12
CA ILE A 76 2.75 -6.16 -0.87
C ILE A 76 1.82 -7.35 -1.17
N ALA A 77 0.97 -7.26 -2.20
CA ALA A 77 -0.08 -8.24 -2.49
C ALA A 77 0.46 -9.64 -2.73
N VAL A 78 1.54 -9.78 -3.52
CA VAL A 78 2.14 -11.10 -3.79
C VAL A 78 2.82 -11.69 -2.56
N SER A 79 3.24 -10.85 -1.62
CA SER A 79 3.89 -11.26 -0.37
C SER A 79 2.89 -11.64 0.71
N ILE A 80 1.76 -10.93 0.80
CA ILE A 80 0.77 -11.06 1.88
C ILE A 80 -0.40 -11.96 1.47
N CYS A 81 -0.81 -11.89 0.21
CA CYS A 81 -1.97 -12.57 -0.36
C CYS A 81 -1.58 -13.42 -1.60
N PRO A 82 -0.63 -14.36 -1.49
CA PRO A 82 -0.14 -15.13 -2.65
C PRO A 82 -1.20 -16.05 -3.26
N GLY A 83 -2.30 -16.34 -2.54
CA GLY A 83 -3.43 -17.11 -3.08
C GLY A 83 -4.24 -16.31 -4.11
N GLU A 84 -4.40 -15.01 -3.86
CA GLU A 84 -5.14 -14.07 -4.70
C GLU A 84 -4.22 -13.43 -5.75
N HIS A 85 -2.95 -13.19 -5.41
CA HIS A 85 -1.95 -12.54 -6.24
C HIS A 85 -0.72 -13.42 -6.40
N PRO A 86 -0.75 -14.42 -7.31
CA PRO A 86 0.29 -15.44 -7.39
C PRO A 86 1.61 -14.95 -8.01
N SER A 87 1.61 -13.80 -8.68
CA SER A 87 2.80 -13.19 -9.26
C SER A 87 2.64 -11.69 -9.43
N VAL A 88 3.76 -10.98 -9.50
CA VAL A 88 3.77 -9.52 -9.67
C VAL A 88 3.14 -9.14 -11.02
N ASP A 89 3.50 -9.83 -12.11
CA ASP A 89 2.97 -9.54 -13.45
C ASP A 89 1.45 -9.70 -13.53
N ALA A 90 0.91 -10.78 -12.96
CA ALA A 90 -0.54 -11.01 -12.91
C ALA A 90 -1.26 -9.96 -12.06
N CYS A 91 -0.67 -9.60 -10.92
CA CYS A 91 -1.20 -8.54 -10.07
C CYS A 91 -1.21 -7.19 -10.79
N LEU A 92 -0.11 -6.81 -11.45
CA LEU A 92 -0.02 -5.54 -12.18
C LEU A 92 -1.05 -5.47 -13.32
N ALA A 93 -1.25 -6.58 -14.04
CA ALA A 93 -2.26 -6.66 -15.08
C ALA A 93 -3.69 -6.45 -14.55
N ALA A 94 -4.01 -7.02 -13.38
CA ALA A 94 -5.30 -6.79 -12.72
C ALA A 94 -5.42 -5.35 -12.18
N CYS A 95 -4.36 -4.85 -11.55
CA CYS A 95 -4.31 -3.53 -10.94
C CYS A 95 -4.55 -2.39 -11.93
N ALA A 96 -4.08 -2.54 -13.18
CA ALA A 96 -4.35 -1.59 -14.25
C ALA A 96 -5.85 -1.40 -14.58
N GLY A 97 -6.71 -2.32 -14.11
CA GLY A 97 -8.16 -2.21 -14.24
C GLY A 97 -8.86 -1.54 -13.06
N PHE A 98 -8.16 -1.26 -11.95
CA PHE A 98 -8.75 -0.62 -10.79
C PHE A 98 -8.78 0.91 -10.98
N PRO A 99 -9.90 1.59 -10.69
CA PRO A 99 -9.92 3.06 -10.63
C PRO A 99 -8.89 3.59 -9.63
N ASP A 100 -8.03 4.49 -10.10
CA ASP A 100 -6.91 5.09 -9.36
C ASP A 100 -7.01 6.63 -9.42
N ASP A 101 -8.17 7.14 -9.05
CA ASP A 101 -8.53 8.57 -9.09
C ASP A 101 -8.58 9.24 -7.71
N GLU A 102 -8.26 8.50 -6.64
CA GLU A 102 -8.15 8.99 -5.28
C GLU A 102 -6.82 8.60 -4.61
N GLU A 103 -6.27 9.51 -3.79
CA GLU A 103 -5.10 9.21 -2.98
C GLU A 103 -5.48 8.33 -1.81
N PHE A 104 -4.66 7.31 -1.53
CA PHE A 104 -4.93 6.37 -0.45
C PHE A 104 -4.71 6.98 0.96
N ASP A 105 -5.69 6.78 1.84
CA ASP A 105 -5.55 6.77 3.28
C ASP A 105 -6.33 5.61 3.94
N VAL A 106 -6.11 5.36 5.23
CA VAL A 106 -6.75 4.23 5.94
C VAL A 106 -8.29 4.34 6.09
N GLY A 107 -8.89 5.44 5.65
CA GLY A 107 -10.32 5.69 5.58
C GLY A 107 -11.00 5.11 4.34
N ASP A 108 -10.24 4.65 3.34
CA ASP A 108 -10.76 4.09 2.08
C ASP A 108 -11.29 2.67 2.27
N VAL A 109 -12.35 2.52 3.06
CA VAL A 109 -12.84 1.20 3.48
C VAL A 109 -13.81 0.52 2.50
N ALA A 110 -14.21 1.23 1.45
CA ALA A 110 -15.22 0.80 0.47
C ALA A 110 -15.07 1.55 -0.86
N GLY A 111 -15.78 1.07 -1.90
CA GLY A 111 -15.79 1.64 -3.25
C GLY A 111 -14.92 0.87 -4.23
N ASP A 112 -15.28 0.90 -5.53
CA ASP A 112 -14.50 0.23 -6.57
C ASP A 112 -13.25 1.02 -6.95
N THR A 113 -12.27 1.09 -6.04
CA THR A 113 -11.01 1.82 -6.26
C THR A 113 -9.79 1.01 -5.85
N LEU A 114 -8.62 1.43 -6.34
CA LEU A 114 -7.33 0.92 -5.88
C LEU A 114 -7.11 1.28 -4.41
N ALA A 115 -7.57 2.44 -3.95
CA ALA A 115 -7.45 2.85 -2.56
C ALA A 115 -8.23 1.92 -1.60
N CYS A 116 -9.45 1.51 -1.97
CA CYS A 116 -10.19 0.48 -1.22
C CYS A 116 -9.42 -0.85 -1.11
N ARG A 117 -8.80 -1.27 -2.21
CA ARG A 117 -8.01 -2.52 -2.25
C ARG A 117 -6.72 -2.39 -1.44
N LEU A 118 -6.08 -1.22 -1.44
CA LEU A 118 -4.95 -0.89 -0.59
C LEU A 118 -5.34 -0.91 0.89
N TYR A 119 -6.50 -0.38 1.27
CA TYR A 119 -7.00 -0.48 2.64
C TYR A 119 -7.06 -1.94 3.07
N HIS A 120 -7.77 -2.79 2.33
CA HIS A 120 -7.87 -4.20 2.69
C HIS A 120 -6.53 -4.91 2.67
N LEU A 121 -5.63 -4.56 1.75
CA LEU A 121 -4.28 -5.12 1.74
C LEU A 121 -3.49 -4.70 2.98
N THR A 122 -3.63 -3.46 3.45
CA THR A 122 -2.97 -3.00 4.68
C THR A 122 -3.54 -3.66 5.92
N VAL A 123 -4.84 -3.99 5.95
CA VAL A 123 -5.43 -4.79 7.03
C VAL A 123 -4.97 -6.25 6.92
N ALA A 124 -4.94 -6.85 5.73
CA ALA A 124 -4.35 -8.18 5.54
C ALA A 124 -2.88 -8.25 6.02
N ALA A 125 -2.16 -7.14 5.90
CA ALA A 125 -0.79 -7.00 6.39
C ALA A 125 -0.68 -6.92 7.93
N THR A 126 -1.74 -6.93 8.73
CA THR A 126 -1.62 -6.95 10.22
C THR A 126 -1.32 -8.33 10.81
N GLY A 127 -1.77 -9.41 10.17
CA GLY A 127 -1.46 -10.77 10.59
C GLY A 127 -2.03 -11.85 9.67
N GLU A 128 -1.78 -13.12 9.94
CA GLU A 128 -2.30 -14.24 9.14
C GLU A 128 -3.84 -14.36 9.23
N ALA A 129 -4.41 -14.12 10.42
CA ALA A 129 -5.86 -14.15 10.63
C ALA A 129 -6.56 -13.05 9.81
N ASP A 130 -5.97 -11.84 9.80
CA ASP A 130 -6.48 -10.72 9.03
C ASP A 130 -6.29 -10.96 7.52
N ALA A 131 -5.17 -11.55 7.11
CA ALA A 131 -4.94 -11.94 5.72
C ALA A 131 -6.04 -12.89 5.21
N ALA A 132 -6.40 -13.91 5.99
CA ALA A 132 -7.48 -14.84 5.61
C ALA A 132 -8.85 -14.16 5.39
N THR A 133 -9.07 -13.01 6.04
CA THR A 133 -10.32 -12.24 5.91
C THR A 133 -10.23 -11.21 4.79
N HIS A 134 -9.11 -10.51 4.67
CA HIS A 134 -9.01 -9.31 3.85
C HIS A 134 -8.35 -9.53 2.48
N CYS A 135 -7.56 -10.58 2.28
CA CYS A 135 -6.98 -10.88 0.97
C CYS A 135 -8.04 -11.04 -0.14
N PRO A 136 -9.19 -11.71 0.08
CA PRO A 136 -10.25 -11.82 -0.92
C PRO A 136 -10.86 -10.49 -1.37
N HIS A 137 -10.63 -9.38 -0.64
CA HIS A 137 -11.15 -8.06 -0.99
C HIS A 137 -10.20 -7.26 -1.89
N THR A 138 -9.01 -7.78 -2.17
CA THR A 138 -7.97 -7.10 -2.96
C THR A 138 -8.01 -7.42 -4.46
N VAL A 139 -8.94 -8.27 -4.88
CA VAL A 139 -9.08 -8.73 -6.27
C VAL A 139 -10.07 -7.88 -7.08
N GLN A 140 -10.14 -8.12 -8.38
CA GLN A 140 -11.06 -7.42 -9.28
C GLN A 140 -12.54 -7.65 -8.94
N ASP A 141 -12.95 -8.89 -8.66
CA ASP A 141 -14.35 -9.22 -8.36
C ASP A 141 -14.71 -9.08 -6.86
N SER A 142 -14.07 -8.13 -6.16
CA SER A 142 -14.28 -7.86 -4.74
C SER A 142 -15.70 -7.33 -4.50
N GLN A 143 -16.51 -8.06 -3.72
CA GLN A 143 -17.84 -7.59 -3.30
C GLN A 143 -17.79 -6.46 -2.26
N THR A 144 -16.62 -6.19 -1.68
CA THR A 144 -16.43 -5.13 -0.68
C THR A 144 -15.96 -3.83 -1.33
N CYS A 145 -15.08 -3.94 -2.32
CA CYS A 145 -14.62 -2.80 -3.14
C CYS A 145 -15.38 -2.79 -4.48
N MET A 146 -16.68 -2.52 -4.40
CA MET A 146 -17.61 -2.37 -5.53
C MET A 146 -18.50 -1.14 -5.37
#